data_AF-A0A6P3HG44-F1
#
_entry.id   AF-A0A6P3HG44-F1
#
_cell.length_a   1.000
_cell.length_b   1.000
_cell.length_c   1.000
_cell.angle_alpha   90.00
_cell.angle_beta   90.00
_cell.angle_gamma   90.00
#
_symmetry.space_group_name_H-M   'P 1'
#
loop_
_entity.id
_entity.type
_entity.pdbx_description
1 polymer ?
#
loop_
_entity_poly.entity_id
_entity_poly.type
_entity_poly.pdbx_seq_one_letter_code
_entity_poly.pdbx_strand_id
1 'polypeptide(L)'
;MAPSRNGMILKPHFHKDWQRRVATWFNQRAGKIHRRKTQQAKARRIAPRPTSSPLRPVVRCPTVRYHTKVCASRGFSLEELRVAGIHKKGDSSAEELKLATHLTGPVMPIRKVYKKEKARVITEEENFKTFASLRMARANTRLFGIRAKRAKEAAE
;
A
#
# COMPACT_ATOMS: atom_id res chain seq x y z
N MET A 1 -35.97 27.09 -3.95
CA MET A 1 -36.07 28.03 -2.82
C MET A 1 -35.14 29.18 -3.08
N ALA A 2 -35.62 30.42 -2.99
CA ALA A 2 -34.73 31.57 -3.08
C ALA A 2 -33.77 31.57 -1.87
N PRO A 3 -32.48 31.89 -2.05
CA PRO A 3 -31.56 32.03 -0.93
C PRO A 3 -32.05 33.14 0.02
N SER A 4 -31.90 32.92 1.34
CA SER A 4 -32.27 33.87 2.38
C SER A 4 -31.03 34.41 3.09
N ARG A 5 -31.04 35.71 3.43
CA ARG A 5 -29.95 36.44 4.10
C ARG A 5 -28.59 36.06 3.48
N ASN A 6 -27.57 35.80 4.32
CA ASN A 6 -26.25 35.37 3.88
C ASN A 6 -26.03 33.90 4.25
N GLY A 7 -26.35 33.01 3.31
CA GLY A 7 -26.13 31.56 3.43
C GLY A 7 -25.17 31.03 2.37
N MET A 8 -24.62 29.85 2.60
CA MET A 8 -23.69 29.22 1.66
C MET A 8 -24.40 28.84 0.35
N ILE A 9 -23.77 29.13 -0.79
CA ILE A 9 -24.26 28.71 -2.10
C ILE A 9 -24.00 27.21 -2.26
N LEU A 10 -25.06 26.41 -2.11
CA LEU A 10 -25.01 24.96 -2.25
C LEU A 10 -25.18 24.55 -3.72
N LYS A 11 -24.45 23.50 -4.14
CA LYS A 11 -24.66 22.80 -5.41
C LYS A 11 -25.16 21.37 -5.15
N PRO A 12 -26.43 21.18 -4.74
CA PRO A 12 -26.98 19.86 -4.47
C PRO A 12 -27.13 19.06 -5.76
N HIS A 13 -26.60 17.83 -5.83
CA HIS A 13 -26.66 17.01 -7.05
C HIS A 13 -27.92 16.12 -7.07
N PHE A 14 -29.07 16.67 -6.68
CA PHE A 14 -30.37 15.97 -6.60
C PHE A 14 -31.31 16.31 -7.78
N HIS A 15 -30.76 16.76 -8.91
CA HIS A 15 -31.52 17.21 -10.08
C HIS A 15 -31.95 16.09 -11.04
N LYS A 16 -31.49 14.87 -10.82
CA LYS A 16 -31.90 13.67 -11.58
C LYS A 16 -32.88 12.86 -10.74
N ASP A 17 -33.55 11.89 -11.35
CA ASP A 17 -34.32 10.88 -10.60
C ASP A 17 -33.37 10.02 -9.75
N TRP A 18 -33.09 10.51 -8.55
CA TRP A 18 -32.23 9.89 -7.54
C TRP A 18 -33.03 8.96 -6.64
N GLN A 19 -34.31 9.25 -6.41
CA GLN A 19 -35.20 8.47 -5.55
C GLN A 19 -35.35 7.04 -6.05
N ARG A 20 -35.42 6.83 -7.38
CA ARG A 20 -35.44 5.49 -7.99
C ARG A 20 -34.15 4.68 -7.77
N ARG A 21 -33.02 5.32 -7.48
CA ARG A 21 -31.69 4.69 -7.34
C ARG A 21 -31.15 4.74 -5.91
N VAL A 22 -32.04 4.84 -4.92
CA VAL A 22 -31.66 4.79 -3.51
C VAL A 22 -31.27 3.37 -3.13
N ALA A 23 -29.98 3.14 -2.91
CA ALA A 23 -29.48 1.89 -2.34
C ALA A 23 -29.65 1.90 -0.81
N THR A 24 -30.56 1.06 -0.30
CA THR A 24 -30.73 0.84 1.14
C THR A 24 -29.78 -0.27 1.63
N TRP A 25 -29.40 -0.22 2.91
CA TRP A 25 -28.40 -1.11 3.50
C TRP A 25 -28.98 -2.09 4.54
N PHE A 26 -30.29 -2.37 4.48
CA PHE A 26 -30.96 -3.30 5.42
C PHE A 26 -30.41 -4.74 5.33
N ASN A 27 -29.88 -5.13 4.17
CA ASN A 27 -29.26 -6.43 3.93
C ASN A 27 -27.82 -6.55 4.51
N GLN A 28 -27.27 -5.51 5.15
CA GLN A 28 -25.88 -5.52 5.60
C GLN A 28 -25.58 -6.65 6.59
N ARG A 29 -26.48 -6.92 7.55
CA ARG A 29 -26.34 -8.02 8.53
C ARG A 29 -26.40 -9.38 7.85
N ALA A 30 -27.38 -9.59 6.98
CA ALA A 30 -27.52 -10.82 6.20
C ALA A 30 -26.28 -11.08 5.34
N GLY A 31 -25.78 -10.06 4.64
CA GLY A 31 -24.54 -10.14 3.85
C GLY A 31 -23.29 -10.44 4.68
N LYS A 32 -23.20 -9.94 5.93
CA LYS A 32 -22.11 -10.32 6.86
C LYS A 32 -22.19 -11.81 7.26
N ILE A 33 -23.39 -12.31 7.59
CA ILE A 33 -23.60 -13.72 7.95
C ILE A 33 -23.28 -14.62 6.76
N HIS A 34 -23.77 -14.28 5.56
CA HIS A 34 -23.51 -15.04 4.34
C HIS A 34 -22.00 -15.12 4.04
N ARG A 35 -21.29 -13.98 4.03
CA ARG A 35 -19.82 -13.96 3.82
C ARG A 35 -19.08 -14.83 4.84
N ARG A 36 -19.48 -14.81 6.12
CA ARG A 36 -18.87 -15.65 7.16
C ARG A 36 -19.09 -17.13 6.89
N LYS A 37 -20.32 -17.56 6.56
CA LYS A 37 -20.63 -18.96 6.24
C LYS A 37 -19.83 -19.44 5.02
N THR A 38 -19.75 -18.64 3.97
CA THR A 38 -18.97 -18.96 2.77
C THR A 38 -17.48 -19.08 3.07
N GLN A 39 -16.93 -18.19 3.93
CA GLN A 39 -15.54 -18.28 4.39
C GLN A 39 -15.28 -19.57 5.20
N GLN A 40 -16.19 -19.95 6.11
CA GLN A 40 -16.08 -21.18 6.90
C GLN A 40 -16.17 -22.44 6.02
N ALA A 41 -17.08 -22.46 5.04
CA ALA A 41 -17.20 -23.57 4.10
C ALA A 41 -15.93 -23.72 3.24
N LYS A 42 -15.38 -22.60 2.74
CA LYS A 42 -14.10 -22.59 2.03
C LYS A 42 -12.97 -23.12 2.91
N ALA A 43 -12.94 -22.74 4.19
CA ALA A 43 -11.92 -23.18 5.15
C ALA A 43 -11.89 -24.69 5.31
N ARG A 44 -13.05 -25.28 5.58
CA ARG A 44 -13.22 -26.73 5.74
C ARG A 44 -12.79 -27.49 4.47
N ARG A 45 -13.11 -26.95 3.29
CA ARG A 45 -12.79 -27.58 2.00
C ARG A 45 -11.29 -27.66 1.70
N ILE A 46 -10.49 -26.68 2.12
CA ILE A 46 -9.07 -26.58 1.75
C ILE A 46 -8.11 -27.07 2.83
N ALA A 47 -8.62 -27.51 3.99
CA ALA A 47 -7.81 -28.02 5.09
C ALA A 47 -6.85 -29.13 4.58
N PRO A 48 -5.57 -29.13 4.98
CA PRO A 48 -4.95 -28.33 6.05
C PRO A 48 -4.41 -26.94 5.63
N ARG A 49 -4.61 -26.51 4.38
CA ARG A 49 -4.02 -25.27 3.85
C ARG A 49 -4.60 -24.01 4.51
N PRO A 50 -3.79 -22.95 4.73
CA PRO A 50 -4.28 -21.69 5.30
C PRO A 50 -5.43 -21.10 4.47
N THR A 51 -6.44 -20.57 5.17
CA THR A 51 -7.62 -19.94 4.53
C THR A 51 -7.32 -18.61 3.89
N SER A 52 -6.43 -17.89 4.56
CA SER A 52 -5.99 -16.61 4.05
C SER A 52 -5.22 -16.81 2.75
N SER A 53 -5.11 -15.72 2.01
CA SER A 53 -4.44 -15.70 0.71
C SER A 53 -3.05 -16.38 0.78
N PRO A 54 -2.50 -16.84 -0.36
CA PRO A 54 -1.10 -17.23 -0.45
C PRO A 54 -0.19 -16.15 0.14
N LEU A 55 1.03 -16.53 0.53
CA LEU A 55 2.01 -15.56 0.98
C LEU A 55 2.17 -14.45 -0.08
N ARG A 56 2.12 -13.20 0.36
CA ARG A 56 2.22 -12.02 -0.49
C ARG A 56 3.51 -11.26 -0.16
N PRO A 57 4.25 -10.77 -1.16
CA PRO A 57 5.48 -10.03 -0.88
C PRO A 57 5.18 -8.64 -0.32
N VAL A 58 6.21 -8.12 0.32
CA VAL A 58 6.25 -6.83 0.99
C VAL A 58 6.63 -5.77 -0.04
N VAL A 59 5.69 -4.90 -0.42
CA VAL A 59 5.90 -3.89 -1.47
C VAL A 59 5.58 -2.49 -0.97
N ARG A 60 6.32 -1.48 -1.45
CA ARG A 60 6.03 -0.05 -1.15
C ARG A 60 4.92 0.49 -2.04
N CYS A 61 4.07 1.35 -1.50
CA CYS A 61 3.04 2.00 -2.31
C CYS A 61 3.68 3.00 -3.32
N PRO A 62 3.07 3.20 -4.50
CA PRO A 62 3.75 3.84 -5.63
C PRO A 62 3.86 5.37 -5.54
N THR A 63 2.97 6.05 -4.83
CA THR A 63 2.92 7.53 -4.85
C THR A 63 3.79 8.16 -3.76
N VAL A 64 4.25 9.40 -3.99
CA VAL A 64 5.04 10.16 -3.00
C VAL A 64 4.31 10.29 -1.65
N ARG A 65 2.98 10.36 -1.65
CA ARG A 65 2.20 10.43 -0.41
C ARG A 65 2.26 9.13 0.42
N TYR A 66 2.44 7.98 -0.23
CA TYR A 66 2.32 6.67 0.40
C TYR A 66 3.59 5.81 0.32
N HIS A 67 4.69 6.28 -0.25
CA HIS A 67 5.93 5.50 -0.40
C HIS A 67 6.55 5.03 0.93
N THR A 68 6.17 5.66 2.05
CA THR A 68 6.56 5.25 3.41
C THR A 68 5.73 4.07 3.94
N LYS A 69 4.59 3.80 3.31
CA LYS A 69 3.71 2.69 3.65
C LYS A 69 4.07 1.46 2.82
N VAL A 70 4.03 0.34 3.51
CA VAL A 70 4.24 -0.99 2.95
C VAL A 70 2.89 -1.72 2.90
N CYS A 71 2.66 -2.49 1.83
CA CYS A 71 1.45 -3.28 1.61
C CYS A 71 1.77 -4.70 1.14
N ALA A 72 0.78 -5.58 1.25
CA ALA A 72 0.83 -6.93 0.70
C ALA A 72 0.43 -6.88 -0.79
N SER A 73 1.35 -7.25 -1.68
CA SER A 73 1.09 -7.18 -3.12
C SER A 73 0.26 -8.37 -3.63
N ARG A 74 0.08 -8.45 -4.96
CA ARG A 74 -0.58 -9.57 -5.64
C ARG A 74 0.22 -10.88 -5.55
N GLY A 75 1.55 -10.83 -5.67
CA GLY A 75 2.40 -12.03 -5.74
C GLY A 75 3.87 -11.68 -5.99
N PHE A 76 4.75 -12.68 -5.83
CA PHE A 76 6.20 -12.55 -5.99
C PHE A 76 6.60 -12.30 -7.46
N SER A 77 7.69 -11.56 -7.63
CA SER A 77 8.34 -11.39 -8.93
C SER A 77 9.11 -12.67 -9.31
N LEU A 78 9.34 -12.87 -10.62
CA LEU A 78 10.09 -14.02 -11.11
C LEU A 78 11.54 -14.02 -10.59
N GLU A 79 12.13 -12.84 -10.45
CA GLU A 79 13.48 -12.69 -9.91
C GLU A 79 13.57 -13.10 -8.44
N GLU A 80 12.58 -12.69 -7.61
CA GLU A 80 12.49 -13.13 -6.21
C GLU A 80 12.37 -14.66 -6.10
N LEU A 81 11.58 -15.28 -6.99
CA LEU A 81 11.41 -16.74 -7.01
C LEU A 81 12.69 -17.46 -7.45
N ARG A 82 13.42 -16.90 -8.42
CA ARG A 82 14.70 -17.41 -8.89
C ARG A 82 15.76 -17.33 -7.79
N VAL A 83 15.89 -16.18 -7.14
CA VAL A 83 16.85 -15.96 -6.03
C VAL A 83 16.52 -16.85 -4.83
N ALA A 84 15.23 -17.08 -4.55
CA ALA A 84 14.80 -17.98 -3.48
C ALA A 84 15.01 -19.47 -3.82
N GLY A 85 15.41 -19.82 -5.05
CA GLY A 85 15.71 -21.20 -5.44
C GLY A 85 14.50 -22.14 -5.39
N ILE A 86 13.29 -21.61 -5.52
CA ILE A 86 12.06 -22.39 -5.35
C ILE A 86 11.77 -23.20 -6.63
N HIS A 87 12.32 -24.41 -6.71
CA HIS A 87 11.91 -25.46 -7.65
C HIS A 87 11.32 -26.65 -6.87
N LYS A 88 10.20 -27.24 -7.34
CA LYS A 88 9.41 -28.23 -6.57
C LYS A 88 10.12 -29.59 -6.45
N LYS A 89 10.45 -30.02 -5.22
CA LYS A 89 10.09 -31.36 -4.67
C LYS A 89 10.65 -31.58 -3.26
N GLY A 90 9.80 -32.10 -2.38
CA GLY A 90 10.14 -32.59 -1.04
C GLY A 90 8.85 -32.80 -0.23
N ASP A 91 8.67 -33.97 0.37
CA ASP A 91 7.52 -34.29 1.24
C ASP A 91 7.93 -34.22 2.72
N SER A 92 6.95 -33.92 3.59
CA SER A 92 7.13 -33.77 5.04
C SER A 92 7.25 -35.10 5.77
N SER A 93 7.87 -35.09 6.95
CA SER A 93 7.97 -36.26 7.83
C SER A 93 6.61 -36.60 8.47
N ALA A 94 6.43 -37.85 8.92
CA ALA A 94 5.17 -38.32 9.50
C ALA A 94 4.76 -37.57 10.80
N GLU A 95 5.73 -37.01 11.53
CA GLU A 95 5.49 -36.20 12.73
C GLU A 95 4.89 -34.83 12.37
N GLU A 96 5.39 -34.20 11.31
CA GLU A 96 4.88 -32.93 10.79
C GLU A 96 3.44 -33.05 10.29
N LEU A 97 3.10 -34.20 9.68
CA LEU A 97 1.74 -34.47 9.21
C LEU A 97 0.70 -34.51 10.35
N LYS A 98 1.09 -34.99 11.53
CA LYS A 98 0.20 -35.04 12.72
C LYS A 98 -0.01 -33.66 13.35
N LEU A 99 1.00 -32.78 13.26
CA LEU A 99 0.96 -31.43 13.82
C LEU A 99 0.34 -30.39 12.86
N ALA A 100 0.11 -30.75 11.60
CA ALA A 100 -0.42 -29.85 10.59
C ALA A 100 -1.81 -29.31 10.96
N THR A 101 -1.88 -28.00 11.25
CA THR A 101 -3.11 -27.31 11.61
C THR A 101 -3.39 -26.13 10.70
N HIS A 102 -4.65 -25.70 10.71
CA HIS A 102 -5.08 -24.57 9.90
C HIS A 102 -4.64 -23.24 10.51
N LEU A 103 -3.84 -22.45 9.77
CA LEU A 103 -3.54 -21.09 10.20
C LEU A 103 -4.73 -20.16 9.93
N THR A 104 -5.19 -19.50 11.00
CA THR A 104 -6.24 -18.47 10.92
C THR A 104 -5.59 -17.10 10.70
N GLY A 105 -6.05 -16.35 9.70
CA GLY A 105 -5.48 -15.03 9.35
C GLY A 105 -4.35 -15.10 8.31
N PRO A 106 -3.79 -13.94 7.89
CA PRO A 106 -2.74 -13.88 6.88
C PRO A 106 -1.47 -14.61 7.33
N VAL A 107 -0.95 -15.46 6.44
CA VAL A 107 0.35 -16.12 6.62
C VAL A 107 1.42 -15.03 6.64
N MET A 108 2.19 -14.96 7.73
CA MET A 108 3.20 -13.91 7.99
C MET A 108 2.69 -12.48 7.77
N PRO A 109 1.93 -11.91 8.72
CA PRO A 109 1.37 -10.57 8.57
C PRO A 109 2.46 -9.49 8.46
N ILE A 110 2.34 -8.62 7.45
CA ILE A 110 3.26 -7.50 7.25
C ILE A 110 3.08 -6.49 8.38
N ARG A 111 4.18 -6.21 9.10
CA ARG A 111 4.23 -5.20 10.15
C ARG A 111 4.98 -3.96 9.65
N LYS A 112 4.51 -2.78 10.04
CA LYS A 112 5.25 -1.54 9.84
C LYS A 112 6.28 -1.42 10.94
N VAL A 113 7.54 -1.63 10.59
CA VAL A 113 8.67 -1.52 11.51
C VAL A 113 9.33 -0.17 11.30
N TYR A 114 9.55 0.56 12.39
CA TYR A 114 10.35 1.77 12.40
C TYR A 114 11.62 1.49 13.20
N LYS A 115 12.78 1.83 12.63
CA LYS A 115 14.05 1.73 13.34
C LYS A 115 14.11 2.89 14.34
N LYS A 116 14.30 2.57 15.62
CA LYS A 116 14.55 3.59 16.65
C LYS A 116 16.03 3.97 16.59
N GLU A 117 16.30 5.24 16.37
CA GLU A 117 17.67 5.78 16.39
C GLU A 117 18.06 6.14 17.83
N LYS A 118 19.33 5.94 18.18
CA LYS A 118 19.86 6.37 19.49
C LYS A 118 20.25 7.84 19.42
N ALA A 119 20.18 8.53 20.55
CA ALA A 119 20.70 9.88 20.66
C ALA A 119 22.20 9.89 20.33
N ARG A 120 22.64 10.88 19.54
CA ARG A 120 24.04 11.10 19.18
C ARG A 120 24.39 12.56 19.36
N VAL A 121 25.66 12.84 19.64
CA VAL A 121 26.18 14.21 19.72
C VAL A 121 26.13 14.83 18.33
N ILE A 122 25.69 16.08 18.25
CA ILE A 122 25.58 16.82 16.99
C ILE A 122 26.99 17.11 16.48
N THR A 123 27.27 16.76 15.23
CA THR A 123 28.56 17.05 14.58
C THR A 123 28.54 18.44 13.95
N GLU A 124 29.70 19.10 13.80
CA GLU A 124 29.77 20.44 13.19
C GLU A 124 29.22 20.50 11.75
N GLU A 125 29.34 19.41 10.99
CA GLU A 125 28.78 19.27 9.64
C GLU A 125 27.24 19.29 9.61
N GLU A 126 26.57 18.99 10.72
CA GLU A 126 25.10 19.03 10.82
C GLU A 126 24.57 20.47 10.92
N ASN A 127 25.43 21.47 11.14
CA ASN A 127 25.12 22.91 10.97
C ASN A 127 25.00 23.32 9.49
N PHE A 128 24.57 22.38 8.64
CA PHE A 128 24.38 22.56 7.22
C PHE A 128 23.20 23.52 6.93
N LYS A 129 23.37 24.39 5.93
CA LYS A 129 22.32 25.33 5.47
C LYS A 129 21.24 24.60 4.65
N THR A 130 20.38 23.85 5.33
CA THR A 130 19.30 23.04 4.73
C THR A 130 18.38 23.86 3.81
N PHE A 131 17.95 25.04 4.25
CA PHE A 131 17.07 25.90 3.46
C PHE A 131 17.72 26.38 2.15
N ALA A 132 18.97 26.82 2.21
CA ALA A 132 19.71 27.27 1.04
C ALA A 132 19.92 26.12 0.03
N SER A 133 20.24 24.93 0.53
CA SER A 133 20.37 23.72 -0.30
C SER A 133 19.08 23.37 -1.04
N LEU A 134 17.93 23.38 -0.36
CA LEU A 134 16.63 23.12 -0.99
C LEU A 134 16.30 24.15 -2.08
N ARG A 135 16.65 25.42 -1.88
CA ARG A 135 16.44 26.49 -2.87
C ARG A 135 17.36 26.33 -4.08
N MET A 136 18.63 26.02 -3.86
CA MET A 136 19.60 25.75 -4.93
C MET A 136 19.23 24.52 -5.75
N ALA A 137 18.77 23.44 -5.11
CA ALA A 137 18.29 22.24 -5.81
C ALA A 137 17.11 22.55 -6.75
N ARG A 138 16.12 23.31 -6.28
CA ARG A 138 14.98 23.78 -7.12
C ARG A 138 15.43 24.69 -8.26
N ALA A 139 16.41 25.57 -8.02
CA ALA A 139 16.95 26.44 -9.07
C ALA A 139 17.71 25.64 -10.13
N ASN A 140 18.52 24.66 -9.71
CA ASN A 140 19.30 23.81 -10.60
C ASN A 140 18.39 22.94 -11.49
N THR A 141 17.34 22.30 -10.94
CA THR A 141 16.38 21.53 -11.76
C THR A 141 15.63 22.41 -12.74
N ARG A 142 15.22 23.61 -12.33
CA ARG A 142 14.54 24.58 -13.19
C ARG A 142 15.45 25.10 -14.32
N LEU A 143 16.71 25.38 -14.02
CA LEU A 143 17.65 26.02 -14.95
C LEU A 143 18.54 25.04 -15.73
N PHE A 144 18.40 23.73 -15.51
CA PHE A 144 19.23 22.70 -16.13
C PHE A 144 19.27 22.84 -17.66
N GLY A 145 18.11 22.87 -18.31
CA GLY A 145 18.03 22.96 -19.78
C GLY A 145 18.60 24.27 -20.33
N ILE A 146 18.33 25.40 -19.69
CA ILE A 146 18.85 26.71 -20.11
C ILE A 146 20.37 26.77 -19.99
N ARG A 147 20.93 26.24 -18.89
CA ARG A 147 22.37 26.19 -18.67
C ARG A 147 23.06 25.25 -19.66
N ALA A 148 22.48 24.08 -19.93
CA ALA A 148 23.00 23.15 -20.93
C ALA A 148 22.99 23.75 -22.33
N LYS A 149 21.91 24.46 -22.72
CA LYS A 149 21.82 25.17 -24.00
C LYS A 149 22.89 26.25 -24.12
N ARG A 150 23.03 27.14 -23.12
CA ARG A 150 24.05 28.19 -23.13
C ARG A 150 25.48 27.63 -23.15
N ALA A 151 25.73 26.54 -22.44
CA ALA A 151 27.04 25.88 -22.47
C ALA A 151 27.35 25.29 -23.85
N LYS A 152 26.34 24.76 -24.56
CA LYS A 152 26.49 24.29 -25.94
C LYS A 152 26.76 25.45 -26.91
N GLU A 153 25.98 26.53 -26.82
CA GLU A 153 26.14 27.74 -27.65
C GLU A 153 27.46 28.46 -27.41
N ALA A 154 28.04 28.38 -26.20
CA ALA A 154 29.33 28.99 -25.90
C ALA A 154 30.53 28.12 -26.34
N ALA A 155 30.29 26.84 -26.66
CA ALA A 155 31.31 25.91 -27.13
C ALA A 155 31.31 25.78 -28.66
N GLU A 156 30.28 26.30 -29.32
CA GLU A 156 30.13 26.43 -30.78
C GLU A 156 30.60 27.82 -31.21
#